data_AF-A0AAU9UEL6-F1
#
_entry.id   AF-A0AAU9UEL6-F1
#
_cell.length_a   1.000
_cell.length_b   1.000
_cell.length_c   1.000
_cell.angle_alpha   90.00
_cell.angle_beta   90.00
_cell.angle_gamma   90.00
#
_symmetry.space_group_name_H-M   'P 1'
#
loop_
_entity.id
_entity.type
_entity.pdbx_description
1 polymer ?
#
loop_
_entity_poly.entity_id
_entity_poly.type
_entity_poly.pdbx_seq_one_letter_code
_entity_poly.pdbx_strand_id
1 'polypeptide(L)'
;MAGKETLRAGCKIARPVLSTNYCEAHRLKHFDIPKSEENCREKLREYFYRNACVTDLRVIDILVIKGFMNLKEMTHMWQQKGHVMAHWHPTYEPKPCDFVGKFLANLD
;
A
#
# COMPACT_ATOMS: atom_id res chain seq x y z
N MET A 1 -16.39 -4.25 -40.91
CA MET A 1 -15.34 -3.63 -40.08
C MET A 1 -15.31 -4.33 -38.73
N ALA A 2 -14.69 -5.51 -38.73
CA ALA A 2 -14.49 -6.34 -37.55
C ALA A 2 -13.11 -6.03 -36.96
N GLY A 3 -12.98 -6.15 -35.64
CA GLY A 3 -11.69 -6.29 -34.97
C GLY A 3 -11.01 -4.99 -34.53
N LYS A 4 -11.37 -4.52 -33.32
CA LYS A 4 -10.42 -3.95 -32.35
C LYS A 4 -10.71 -4.61 -31.00
N GLU A 5 -10.07 -5.76 -30.77
CA GLU A 5 -8.97 -5.91 -29.80
C GLU A 5 -9.51 -5.98 -28.37
N THR A 6 -9.99 -7.14 -27.92
CA THR A 6 -9.24 -8.22 -27.23
C THR A 6 -8.36 -7.77 -26.05
N LEU A 7 -8.59 -8.45 -24.92
CA LEU A 7 -7.81 -8.47 -23.67
C LEU A 7 -8.09 -7.35 -22.65
N ARG A 8 -9.33 -7.29 -22.16
CA ARG A 8 -9.54 -7.03 -20.72
C ARG A 8 -9.03 -8.26 -19.95
N ALA A 9 -7.71 -8.39 -19.83
CA ALA A 9 -7.11 -9.35 -18.91
C ALA A 9 -7.61 -8.99 -17.52
N GLY A 10 -8.33 -9.94 -16.91
CA GLY A 10 -9.05 -9.72 -15.66
C GLY A 10 -8.13 -9.36 -14.52
N CYS A 11 -7.87 -8.07 -14.31
CA CYS A 11 -7.66 -7.57 -12.97
C CYS A 11 -9.03 -7.64 -12.30
N LYS A 12 -9.36 -8.83 -11.77
CA LYS A 12 -10.49 -8.97 -10.85
C LYS A 12 -10.26 -7.89 -9.80
N ILE A 13 -11.19 -6.94 -9.68
CA ILE A 13 -11.23 -6.02 -8.55
C ILE A 13 -11.41 -6.92 -7.33
N ALA A 14 -10.30 -7.37 -6.75
CA ALA A 14 -10.29 -8.19 -5.57
C ALA A 14 -10.79 -7.28 -4.46
N ARG A 15 -12.09 -7.38 -4.16
CA ARG A 15 -12.60 -6.88 -2.90
C ARG A 15 -11.83 -7.65 -1.83
N PRO A 16 -11.00 -6.98 -1.01
CA PRO A 16 -10.24 -7.67 0.02
C PRO A 16 -11.26 -8.34 0.93
N VAL A 17 -11.21 -9.68 0.99
CA VAL A 17 -12.13 -10.52 1.77
C VAL A 17 -12.04 -10.19 3.27
N LEU A 18 -10.98 -9.51 3.70
CA LEU A 18 -10.68 -9.18 5.10
C LEU A 18 -11.17 -7.79 5.56
N SER A 19 -11.95 -7.05 4.77
CA SER A 19 -12.51 -5.76 5.19
C SER A 19 -14.03 -5.85 5.41
N THR A 20 -14.47 -6.64 6.39
CA THR A 20 -15.88 -6.61 6.84
C THR A 20 -16.18 -5.42 7.75
N ASN A 21 -15.18 -4.75 8.31
CA ASN A 21 -15.40 -3.64 9.25
C ASN A 21 -14.78 -2.34 8.75
N TYR A 22 -15.64 -1.42 8.31
CA TYR A 22 -15.32 -0.02 8.00
C TYR A 22 -14.73 0.77 9.20
N CYS A 23 -14.68 0.17 10.39
CA CYS A 23 -14.24 0.76 11.65
C CYS A 23 -12.71 0.86 11.81
N GLU A 24 -11.91 0.18 10.97
CA GLU A 24 -10.46 0.10 11.22
C GLU A 24 -9.70 1.36 10.76
N ALA A 25 -10.19 2.05 9.73
CA ALA A 25 -9.65 3.35 9.33
C ALA A 25 -9.90 4.45 10.40
N HIS A 26 -10.93 4.28 11.24
CA HIS A 26 -11.24 5.21 12.32
C HIS A 26 -10.19 5.20 13.44
N ARG A 27 -9.49 4.06 13.65
CA ARG A 27 -8.46 3.92 14.70
C ARG A 27 -7.23 4.80 14.47
N LEU A 28 -7.00 5.28 13.25
CA LEU A 28 -5.89 6.21 12.96
C LEU A 28 -6.05 7.58 13.65
N LYS A 29 -7.26 7.93 14.11
CA LYS A 29 -7.48 9.14 14.93
C LYS A 29 -6.71 9.12 16.24
N HIS A 30 -6.40 7.94 16.78
CA HIS A 30 -5.64 7.82 18.04
C HIS A 30 -4.19 8.29 17.92
N PHE A 31 -3.62 8.29 16.70
CA PHE A 31 -2.23 8.71 16.47
C PHE A 31 -2.08 10.21 16.17
N ASP A 32 -3.18 10.97 16.12
CA ASP A 32 -3.18 12.41 15.83
C ASP A 32 -2.40 12.76 14.54
N ILE A 33 -2.63 11.99 13.48
CA ILE A 33 -1.95 12.15 12.19
C ILE A 33 -2.67 13.22 11.36
N PRO A 34 -1.95 14.19 10.76
CA PRO A 34 -2.55 15.22 9.92
C PRO A 34 -2.91 14.68 8.52
N LYS A 35 -3.76 13.66 8.44
CA LYS A 35 -4.26 13.06 7.19
C LYS A 35 -5.76 12.77 7.29
N SER A 36 -6.48 12.95 6.19
CA SER A 36 -7.89 12.58 6.10
C SER A 36 -8.05 11.06 6.08
N GLU A 37 -9.22 10.57 6.52
CA GLU A 37 -9.55 9.14 6.44
C GLU A 37 -9.49 8.60 5.01
N GLU A 38 -9.85 9.44 4.03
CA GLU A 38 -9.77 9.13 2.61
C GLU A 38 -8.32 8.91 2.15
N ASN A 39 -7.41 9.82 2.51
CA ASN A 39 -5.98 9.68 2.21
C ASN A 39 -5.40 8.38 2.80
N CYS A 40 -5.84 7.99 3.99
CA CYS A 40 -5.44 6.72 4.61
C CYS A 40 -5.96 5.51 3.83
N ARG A 41 -7.21 5.55 3.36
CA ARG A 41 -7.80 4.48 2.53
C ARG A 41 -7.11 4.36 1.18
N GLU A 42 -6.76 5.49 0.56
CA GLU A 42 -5.99 5.50 -0.69
C GLU A 42 -4.61 4.90 -0.50
N LYS A 43 -3.90 5.24 0.58
CA LYS A 43 -2.62 4.60 0.90
C LYS A 43 -2.73 3.12 1.17
N LEU A 44 -3.76 2.67 1.88
CA LEU A 44 -4.02 1.22 2.03
C LEU A 44 -4.24 0.55 0.67
N ARG A 45 -5.02 1.17 -0.23
CA ARG A 45 -5.22 0.66 -1.60
C ARG A 45 -3.90 0.56 -2.36
N GLU A 46 -3.04 1.57 -2.27
CA GLU A 46 -1.70 1.57 -2.88
C GLU A 46 -0.89 0.33 -2.45
N TYR A 47 -0.91 -0.02 -1.15
CA TYR A 47 -0.23 -1.21 -0.61
C TYR A 47 -0.78 -2.53 -1.17
N PHE A 48 -2.10 -2.65 -1.32
CA PHE A 48 -2.71 -3.84 -1.94
C PHE A 48 -2.35 -3.94 -3.42
N TYR A 49 -2.40 -2.83 -4.16
CA TYR A 49 -2.10 -2.82 -5.59
C TYR A 49 -0.62 -3.07 -5.90
N ARG A 50 0.30 -2.69 -4.99
CA ARG A 50 1.74 -2.96 -5.15
C ARG A 50 2.06 -4.43 -5.37
N ASN A 51 1.27 -5.34 -4.77
CA ASN A 51 1.47 -6.79 -4.88
C ASN A 51 0.42 -7.47 -5.78
N ALA A 52 -0.34 -6.72 -6.59
CA ALA A 52 -1.46 -7.27 -7.36
C ALA A 52 -1.05 -8.29 -8.44
N CYS A 53 0.20 -8.24 -8.91
CA CYS A 53 0.71 -9.14 -9.96
C CYS A 53 1.28 -10.46 -9.41
N VAL A 54 1.27 -10.67 -8.09
CA VAL A 54 1.77 -11.91 -7.47
C VAL A 54 0.79 -13.05 -7.72
N THR A 55 1.27 -14.16 -8.28
CA THR A 55 0.45 -15.33 -8.63
C THR A 55 0.68 -16.54 -7.73
N ASP A 56 1.86 -16.69 -7.10
CA ASP A 56 2.15 -17.83 -6.21
C ASP A 56 1.35 -17.71 -4.91
N LEU A 57 0.54 -18.75 -4.63
CA LEU A 57 -0.32 -18.83 -3.46
C LEU A 57 0.45 -18.68 -2.14
N ARG A 58 1.62 -19.31 -2.02
CA ARG A 58 2.41 -19.28 -0.77
C ARG A 58 2.91 -17.88 -0.47
N VAL A 59 3.24 -17.11 -1.51
CA VAL A 59 3.64 -15.72 -1.38
C VAL A 59 2.45 -14.87 -0.96
N ILE A 60 1.27 -15.11 -1.56
CA ILE A 60 0.03 -14.43 -1.18
C ILE A 60 -0.30 -14.69 0.30
N ASP A 61 -0.20 -15.94 0.77
CA ASP A 61 -0.47 -16.29 2.17
C ASP A 61 0.46 -15.52 3.13
N ILE A 62 1.77 -15.49 2.83
CA ILE A 62 2.74 -14.73 3.63
C ILE A 62 2.41 -13.22 3.62
N LEU A 63 2.00 -12.67 2.47
CA LEU A 63 1.61 -11.26 2.37
C LEU A 63 0.37 -10.94 3.22
N VAL A 64 -0.61 -11.84 3.24
CA VAL A 64 -1.81 -11.71 4.07
C VAL A 64 -1.46 -11.77 5.55
N ILE A 65 -0.60 -12.72 5.96
CA ILE A 65 -0.14 -12.85 7.36
C ILE A 65 0.59 -11.57 7.79
N LYS A 66 1.50 -11.04 6.96
CA LYS A 66 2.19 -9.77 7.25
C LYS A 66 1.22 -8.59 7.39
N GLY A 67 0.20 -8.52 6.54
CA GLY A 67 -0.85 -7.50 6.63
C GLY A 67 -1.65 -7.58 7.94
N PHE A 68 -2.03 -8.80 8.34
CA PHE A 68 -2.74 -9.02 9.60
C PHE A 68 -1.88 -8.68 10.83
N MET A 69 -0.59 -9.01 10.82
CA MET A 69 0.34 -8.63 11.88
C MET A 69 0.40 -7.10 12.04
N ASN A 70 0.58 -6.37 10.94
CA ASN A 70 0.63 -4.90 10.96
C ASN A 70 -0.68 -4.29 11.48
N LEU A 71 -1.83 -4.84 11.08
CA LEU A 71 -3.14 -4.41 11.58
C LEU A 71 -3.26 -4.62 13.10
N LYS A 72 -2.78 -5.75 13.60
CA LYS A 72 -2.79 -6.07 15.04
C LYS A 72 -1.91 -5.10 15.83
N GLU A 73 -0.71 -4.82 15.36
CA GLU A 73 0.19 -3.83 15.98
C GLU A 73 -0.43 -2.43 16.03
N MET A 74 -1.06 -1.99 14.93
CA MET A 74 -1.74 -0.69 14.88
C MET A 74 -2.96 -0.66 15.81
N THR A 75 -3.75 -1.74 15.84
CA THR A 75 -4.97 -1.82 16.66
C THR A 75 -4.67 -1.79 18.16
N HIS A 76 -3.58 -2.44 18.58
CA HIS A 76 -3.12 -2.42 19.97
C HIS A 76 -2.21 -1.23 20.31
N MET A 77 -2.03 -0.27 19.39
CA MET A 77 -1.18 0.91 19.57
C MET A 77 0.28 0.58 19.92
N TRP A 78 0.79 -0.54 19.38
CA TRP A 78 2.18 -0.94 19.56
C TRP A 78 3.14 -0.18 18.64
N GLN A 79 2.63 0.38 17.54
CA GLN A 79 3.40 1.24 16.64
C GLN A 79 3.42 2.68 17.14
N GLN A 80 4.50 3.41 16.88
CA GLN A 80 4.61 4.82 17.18
C GLN A 80 4.07 5.68 16.02
N LYS A 81 3.62 6.91 16.31
CA LYS A 81 3.15 7.89 15.30
C LYS A 81 4.15 8.06 14.14
N GLY A 82 5.44 8.11 14.45
CA GLY A 82 6.50 8.23 13.43
C GLY A 82 6.52 7.06 12.44
N HIS A 83 6.33 5.83 12.92
CA HIS A 83 6.28 4.63 12.07
C HIS A 83 5.08 4.66 11.12
N VAL A 84 3.90 5.05 11.64
CA VAL A 84 2.70 5.17 10.81
C VAL A 84 2.87 6.30 9.77
N MET A 85 3.46 7.43 10.16
CA MET A 85 3.73 8.56 9.27
C MET A 85 4.76 8.23 8.16
N ALA A 86 5.67 7.30 8.40
CA ALA A 86 6.65 6.86 7.42
C ALA A 86 6.01 6.26 6.16
N HIS A 87 4.77 5.75 6.24
CA HIS A 87 4.02 5.26 5.07
C HIS A 87 3.78 6.32 3.99
N TRP A 88 3.74 7.61 4.35
CA TRP A 88 3.56 8.71 3.38
C TRP A 88 4.88 9.26 2.83
N HIS A 89 5.99 9.06 3.52
CA HIS A 89 7.31 9.56 3.12
C HIS A 89 8.36 8.45 3.27
N PRO A 90 8.40 7.49 2.32
CA PRO A 90 9.30 6.34 2.41
C PRO A 90 10.78 6.72 2.31
N THR A 91 11.11 7.91 1.81
CA THR A 91 12.47 8.47 1.84
C THR A 91 12.38 9.97 2.08
N TYR A 92 13.23 10.50 2.96
CA TYR A 92 13.28 11.95 3.23
C TYR A 92 13.79 12.73 2.01
N GLU A 93 14.75 12.15 1.29
CA GLU A 93 15.25 12.63 0.01
C GLU A 93 14.76 11.68 -1.11
N PRO A 94 13.92 12.13 -2.05
CA PRO A 94 13.50 11.29 -3.16
C PRO A 94 14.73 10.93 -3.99
N LYS A 95 15.00 9.62 -4.12
CA LYS A 95 16.07 9.15 -5.00
C LYS A 95 15.77 9.62 -6.43
N PRO A 96 16.77 10.13 -7.16
CA PRO A 96 16.56 10.52 -8.55
C PRO A 96 16.12 9.29 -9.35
N CYS A 97 14.94 9.38 -9.99
CA CYS A 97 14.42 8.33 -10.86
C CYS A 97 14.93 8.48 -12.29
N ASP A 98 15.31 9.71 -12.68
CA ASP A 98 15.74 10.04 -14.02
C ASP A 98 17.21 9.71 -14.23
N PHE A 99 17.55 9.30 -15.45
CA PHE A 99 18.92 9.01 -15.85
C PHE A 99 19.87 10.18 -15.55
N VAL A 100 19.50 11.41 -15.93
CA VAL A 100 20.35 12.61 -15.70
C VAL A 100 20.53 12.87 -14.21
N GLY A 101 19.48 12.74 -13.41
CA GLY A 101 19.57 12.95 -11.96
C GLY A 101 20.46 11.91 -11.28
N LYS A 102 20.37 10.65 -11.70
CA LYS A 102 21.26 9.57 -11.25
C LYS A 102 22.70 9.79 -11.68
N PHE A 103 22.90 10.17 -12.94
CA PHE A 103 24.21 10.45 -13.51
C PHE A 103 24.93 11.59 -12.78
N LEU A 104 24.25 12.72 -12.52
CA LEU A 104 24.82 13.85 -11.77
C LEU A 104 25.13 13.51 -10.31
N ALA A 105 24.36 12.58 -9.72
CA ALA A 105 24.58 12.09 -8.36
C ALA A 105 25.63 10.96 -8.27
N ASN A 106 26.20 10.51 -9.39
CA ASN A 106 27.07 9.32 -9.48
C ASN A 106 26.40 8.06 -8.88
N LEU A 107 25.11 7.88 -9.16
CA LEU A 107 24.31 6.72 -8.75
C LEU A 107 23.90 5.92 -9.99
N ASP A 108 23.78 4.59 -9.85
CA ASP A 108 23.26 3.69 -10.89
C ASP A 108 21.71 3.70 -10.99
#